data_AF-A0AA45WNS6-F1
#
_entry.id   AF-A0AA45WNS6-F1
#
_cell.length_a   1.000
_cell.length_b   1.000
_cell.length_c   1.000
_cell.angle_alpha   90.00
_cell.angle_beta   90.00
_cell.angle_gamma   90.00
#
_symmetry.space_group_name_H-M   'P 1'
#
loop_
_entity.id
_entity.type
_entity.pdbx_description
1 polymer ?
#
loop_
_entity_poly.entity_id
_entity_poly.type
_entity_poly.pdbx_seq_one_letter_code
_entity_poly.pdbx_strand_id
1 'polypeptide(L)'
;MKELREQIYEYISGYNPEGENIIKSIFAKTLNKPEYQILKSREDFEDLYSSFYEEKIILKRKLYEEKFKEDKSGIINYLKASIRHFLDDEKRKLQIETISVIKDEEDNQIDIFETIPDTKIKNQLDYIEAKEISEKIKEFLSEEDLKVLCHIVFKDKNDKNYCLENLSQDAIYKRVERLKKEKLTKFVSIYNFSYDGFQLFIDEFLMSEICKKLCL
;
A
#
# COMPACT_ATOMS: atom_id res chain seq x y z
N MET A 1 -18.97 -5.50 6.24
CA MET A 1 -17.51 -5.71 6.47
C MET A 1 -17.19 -7.10 7.01
N LYS A 2 -17.84 -7.53 8.11
CA LYS A 2 -17.68 -8.90 8.65
C LYS A 2 -18.14 -9.98 7.64
N GLU A 3 -19.30 -9.75 7.04
CA GLU A 3 -19.92 -10.59 6.00
C GLU A 3 -19.05 -10.82 4.75
N LEU A 4 -18.42 -9.76 4.21
CA LEU A 4 -17.51 -9.87 3.06
C LEU A 4 -16.29 -10.76 3.34
N ARG A 5 -15.75 -10.70 4.56
CA ARG A 5 -14.59 -11.51 4.97
C ARG A 5 -14.97 -12.97 5.10
N GLU A 6 -16.18 -13.23 5.59
CA GLU A 6 -16.76 -14.57 5.69
C GLU A 6 -17.01 -15.15 4.30
N GLN A 7 -17.63 -14.41 3.38
CA GLN A 7 -17.86 -14.84 1.99
C GLN A 7 -16.55 -15.17 1.24
N ILE A 8 -15.51 -14.34 1.38
CA ILE A 8 -14.19 -14.63 0.79
C ILE A 8 -13.60 -15.91 1.41
N TYR A 9 -13.64 -16.03 2.74
CA TYR A 9 -13.08 -17.20 3.43
C TYR A 9 -13.80 -18.49 3.03
N GLU A 10 -15.14 -18.47 2.96
CA GLU A 10 -15.97 -19.60 2.56
C GLU A 10 -15.73 -20.02 1.11
N TYR A 11 -15.52 -19.05 0.22
CA TYR A 11 -15.16 -19.35 -1.16
C TYR A 11 -13.77 -19.97 -1.27
N ILE A 12 -12.77 -19.42 -0.56
CA ILE A 12 -11.42 -19.95 -0.61
C ILE A 12 -11.36 -21.35 0.01
N SER A 13 -12.03 -21.57 1.14
CA SER A 13 -12.03 -22.84 1.91
C SER A 13 -13.04 -23.87 1.40
N GLY A 14 -13.79 -23.54 0.35
CA GLY A 14 -14.96 -24.30 -0.09
C GLY A 14 -15.50 -23.78 -1.42
N TYR A 15 -16.82 -23.56 -1.50
CA TYR A 15 -17.46 -22.94 -2.65
C TYR A 15 -18.59 -22.00 -2.20
N ASN A 16 -18.36 -20.71 -2.37
CA ASN A 16 -19.35 -19.64 -2.23
C ASN A 16 -19.22 -18.65 -3.42
N PRO A 17 -20.12 -18.66 -4.41
CA PRO A 17 -20.04 -17.82 -5.61
C PRO A 17 -19.93 -16.32 -5.33
N GLU A 18 -20.43 -15.85 -4.19
CA GLU A 18 -20.34 -14.44 -3.81
C GLU A 18 -18.90 -14.05 -3.44
N GLY A 19 -18.16 -14.96 -2.81
CA GLY A 19 -16.75 -14.76 -2.48
C GLY A 19 -15.88 -14.62 -3.73
N GLU A 20 -16.18 -15.37 -4.79
CA GLU A 20 -15.50 -15.24 -6.09
C GLU A 20 -15.65 -13.84 -6.67
N ASN A 21 -16.89 -13.35 -6.71
CA ASN A 21 -17.20 -12.02 -7.25
C ASN A 21 -16.48 -10.92 -6.47
N ILE A 22 -16.35 -11.09 -5.15
CA ILE A 22 -15.62 -10.15 -4.30
C ILE A 22 -14.12 -10.18 -4.64
N ILE A 23 -13.51 -11.37 -4.77
CA ILE A 23 -12.09 -11.51 -5.14
C ILE A 23 -11.85 -10.89 -6.52
N LYS A 24 -12.68 -11.22 -7.51
CA LYS A 24 -12.62 -10.69 -8.87
C LYS A 24 -12.79 -9.19 -8.91
N SER A 25 -13.67 -8.62 -8.08
CA SER A 25 -13.82 -7.17 -7.94
C SER A 25 -12.56 -6.50 -7.35
N ILE A 26 -11.96 -7.10 -6.32
CA ILE A 26 -10.70 -6.59 -5.72
C ILE A 26 -9.57 -6.67 -6.74
N PHE A 27 -9.52 -7.76 -7.52
CA PHE A 27 -8.54 -7.95 -8.60
C PHE A 27 -8.69 -6.88 -9.68
N ALA A 28 -9.89 -6.73 -10.26
CA ALA A 28 -10.18 -5.73 -11.27
C ALA A 28 -9.85 -4.30 -10.80
N LYS A 29 -10.22 -3.96 -9.56
CA LYS A 29 -9.88 -2.65 -8.97
C LYS A 29 -8.38 -2.44 -8.84
N THR A 30 -7.63 -3.48 -8.49
CA THR A 30 -6.17 -3.40 -8.36
C THR A 30 -5.52 -3.30 -9.74
N LEU A 31 -5.93 -4.12 -10.70
CA LEU A 31 -5.45 -4.06 -12.09
C LEU A 31 -5.77 -2.73 -12.78
N ASN A 32 -6.91 -2.10 -12.46
CA ASN A 32 -7.29 -0.81 -13.02
C ASN A 32 -6.39 0.37 -12.59
N LYS A 33 -5.45 0.15 -11.66
CA LYS A 33 -4.54 1.21 -11.25
C LYS A 33 -3.55 1.59 -12.35
N PRO A 34 -3.11 2.86 -12.42
CA PRO A 34 -2.21 3.35 -13.48
C PRO A 34 -0.92 2.55 -13.63
N GLU A 35 -0.35 2.05 -12.52
CA GLU A 35 0.90 1.31 -12.55
C GLU A 35 0.83 -0.04 -13.29
N TYR A 36 -0.37 -0.56 -13.55
CA TYR A 36 -0.62 -1.84 -14.22
C TYR A 36 -1.24 -1.70 -15.63
N GLN A 37 -1.33 -0.49 -16.17
CA GLN A 37 -1.92 -0.25 -17.50
C GLN A 37 -1.26 -1.08 -18.61
N ILE A 38 0.04 -1.33 -18.49
CA ILE A 38 0.77 -2.18 -19.44
C ILE A 38 0.22 -3.61 -19.49
N LEU A 39 -0.21 -4.17 -18.35
CA LEU A 39 -0.82 -5.51 -18.29
C LEU A 39 -2.15 -5.50 -19.04
N LYS A 40 -2.99 -4.49 -18.81
CA LYS A 40 -4.30 -4.32 -19.47
C LYS A 40 -4.20 -4.17 -20.98
N SER A 41 -3.08 -3.62 -21.45
CA SER A 41 -2.84 -3.42 -22.88
C SER A 41 -2.35 -4.68 -23.61
N ARG A 42 -1.81 -5.66 -22.86
CA ARG A 42 -1.17 -6.86 -23.43
C ARG A 42 -1.88 -8.17 -23.10
N GLU A 43 -2.59 -8.24 -21.99
CA GLU A 43 -3.20 -9.47 -21.49
C GLU A 43 -4.71 -9.32 -21.33
N ASP A 44 -5.45 -10.38 -21.64
CA ASP A 44 -6.88 -10.44 -21.38
C ASP A 44 -7.13 -10.50 -19.86
N PHE A 45 -8.15 -9.78 -19.42
CA PHE A 45 -8.51 -9.71 -18.00
C PHE A 45 -8.82 -11.09 -17.41
N GLU A 46 -9.56 -11.92 -18.13
CA GLU A 46 -9.98 -13.24 -17.65
C GLU A 46 -8.79 -14.20 -17.56
N ASP A 47 -7.86 -14.15 -18.51
CA ASP A 47 -6.64 -14.96 -18.49
C ASP A 47 -5.73 -14.57 -17.32
N LEU A 48 -5.55 -13.27 -17.10
CA LEU A 48 -4.74 -12.74 -16.02
C LEU A 48 -5.36 -13.02 -14.65
N TYR A 49 -6.68 -12.89 -14.53
CA TYR A 49 -7.41 -13.27 -13.33
C TYR A 49 -7.35 -14.76 -13.06
N SER A 50 -7.46 -15.60 -14.09
CA SER A 50 -7.44 -17.06 -13.96
C SER A 50 -6.07 -17.54 -13.47
N SER A 51 -4.99 -16.97 -14.03
CA SER A 51 -3.61 -17.22 -13.59
C SER A 51 -3.42 -16.83 -12.12
N PHE A 52 -3.90 -15.64 -11.73
CA PHE A 52 -3.89 -15.22 -10.33
C PHE A 52 -4.65 -16.21 -9.43
N TYR A 53 -5.85 -16.60 -9.85
CA TYR A 53 -6.73 -17.44 -9.07
C TYR A 53 -6.11 -18.83 -8.84
N GLU A 54 -5.56 -19.43 -9.87
CA GLU A 54 -4.86 -20.71 -9.78
C GLU A 54 -3.65 -20.62 -8.85
N GLU A 55 -2.73 -19.68 -9.11
CA GLU A 55 -1.46 -19.60 -8.38
C GLU A 55 -1.61 -19.15 -6.93
N LYS A 56 -2.48 -18.18 -6.68
CA LYS A 56 -2.52 -17.47 -5.41
C LYS A 56 -3.70 -17.87 -4.54
N ILE A 57 -4.75 -18.46 -5.10
CA ILE A 57 -5.92 -18.92 -4.35
C ILE A 57 -5.97 -20.45 -4.29
N ILE A 58 -6.01 -21.14 -5.43
CA ILE A 58 -6.14 -22.61 -5.45
C ILE A 58 -4.93 -23.28 -4.82
N LEU A 59 -3.72 -23.00 -5.33
CA LEU A 59 -2.50 -23.64 -4.84
C LEU A 59 -2.18 -23.28 -3.38
N LYS A 60 -2.70 -22.15 -2.88
CA LYS A 60 -2.46 -21.66 -1.51
C LYS A 60 -3.68 -21.82 -0.59
N ARG A 61 -4.71 -22.56 -1.00
CA ARG A 61 -5.97 -22.72 -0.24
C ARG A 61 -5.74 -23.10 1.22
N LYS A 62 -4.94 -24.14 1.48
CA LYS A 62 -4.63 -24.60 2.86
C LYS A 62 -4.00 -23.51 3.73
N LEU A 63 -3.16 -22.65 3.13
CA LEU A 63 -2.53 -21.53 3.84
C LEU A 63 -3.58 -20.49 4.29
N TYR A 64 -4.56 -20.20 3.44
CA TYR A 64 -5.68 -19.32 3.81
C TYR A 64 -6.53 -19.94 4.92
N GLU A 65 -6.84 -21.24 4.81
CA GLU A 65 -7.59 -21.98 5.82
C GLU A 65 -6.89 -21.90 7.18
N GLU A 66 -5.61 -22.28 7.25
CA GLU A 66 -4.81 -22.26 8.48
C GLU A 66 -4.69 -20.86 9.08
N LYS A 67 -4.49 -19.84 8.24
CA LYS A 67 -4.25 -18.47 8.69
C LYS A 67 -5.50 -17.74 9.18
N PHE A 68 -6.67 -18.02 8.59
CA PHE A 68 -7.89 -17.24 8.81
C PHE A 68 -9.05 -18.03 9.43
N LYS A 69 -8.82 -19.29 9.85
CA LYS A 69 -9.85 -20.11 10.52
C LYS A 69 -10.42 -19.43 11.76
N GLU A 70 -9.55 -18.95 12.65
CA GLU A 70 -9.93 -18.37 13.94
C GLU A 70 -10.29 -16.88 13.83
N ASP A 71 -9.52 -16.11 13.05
CA ASP A 71 -9.80 -14.69 12.79
C ASP A 71 -9.66 -14.36 11.30
N LYS A 72 -10.77 -13.87 10.72
CA LYS A 72 -10.88 -13.50 9.30
C LYS A 72 -10.58 -12.02 9.05
N SER A 73 -10.24 -11.24 10.09
CA SER A 73 -10.10 -9.78 10.01
C SER A 73 -9.08 -9.32 8.96
N GLY A 74 -8.01 -10.09 8.76
CA GLY A 74 -6.92 -9.79 7.83
C GLY A 74 -7.06 -10.35 6.40
N ILE A 75 -8.10 -11.13 6.10
CA ILE A 75 -8.16 -11.89 4.82
C ILE A 75 -8.18 -10.98 3.59
N ILE A 76 -8.90 -9.87 3.66
CA ILE A 76 -8.99 -8.90 2.55
C ILE A 76 -7.65 -8.21 2.31
N ASN A 77 -6.93 -7.83 3.38
CA ASN A 77 -5.64 -7.16 3.25
C ASN A 77 -4.58 -8.12 2.69
N TYR A 78 -4.61 -9.37 3.15
CA TYR A 78 -3.76 -10.43 2.63
C TYR A 78 -4.01 -10.70 1.15
N LEU A 79 -5.29 -10.78 0.76
CA LEU A 79 -5.69 -10.93 -0.64
C LEU A 79 -5.20 -9.76 -1.50
N LYS A 80 -5.42 -8.52 -1.06
CA LYS A 80 -4.93 -7.32 -1.77
C LYS A 80 -3.40 -7.34 -1.95
N ALA A 81 -2.66 -7.73 -0.92
CA ALA A 81 -1.21 -7.87 -1.01
C ALA A 81 -0.82 -8.97 -2.01
N SER A 82 -1.50 -10.11 -1.97
CA SER A 82 -1.28 -11.22 -2.90
C SER A 82 -1.55 -10.82 -4.35
N ILE A 83 -2.59 -10.03 -4.60
CA ILE A 83 -2.92 -9.48 -5.93
C ILE A 83 -1.84 -8.52 -6.40
N ARG A 84 -1.41 -7.56 -5.56
CA ARG A 84 -0.34 -6.61 -5.94
C ARG A 84 0.95 -7.34 -6.28
N HIS A 85 1.39 -8.27 -5.43
CA HIS A 85 2.61 -9.03 -5.70
C HIS A 85 2.52 -9.82 -7.01
N PHE A 86 1.37 -10.44 -7.29
CA PHE A 86 1.15 -11.13 -8.57
C PHE A 86 1.25 -10.16 -9.76
N LEU A 87 0.54 -9.03 -9.73
CA LEU A 87 0.57 -8.05 -10.82
C LEU A 87 1.96 -7.40 -10.99
N ASP A 88 2.69 -7.19 -9.89
CA ASP A 88 4.08 -6.70 -9.93
C ASP A 88 5.02 -7.72 -10.57
N ASP A 89 4.78 -9.03 -10.37
CA ASP A 89 5.53 -10.11 -11.00
C ASP A 89 5.23 -10.20 -12.49
N GLU A 90 3.95 -10.17 -12.91
CA GLU A 90 3.57 -10.16 -14.33
C GLU A 90 4.12 -8.94 -15.06
N LYS A 91 4.04 -7.76 -14.42
CA LYS A 91 4.61 -6.53 -14.98
C LYS A 91 6.12 -6.67 -15.19
N ARG A 92 6.83 -7.29 -14.25
CA ARG A 92 8.28 -7.53 -14.37
C ARG A 92 8.59 -8.52 -15.48
N LYS A 93 7.79 -9.58 -15.67
CA LYS A 93 7.96 -10.52 -16.79
C LYS A 93 7.85 -9.81 -18.14
N LEU A 94 6.84 -8.96 -18.34
CA LEU A 94 6.69 -8.17 -19.56
C LEU A 94 7.86 -7.20 -19.82
N GLN A 95 8.41 -6.61 -18.77
CA GLN A 95 9.59 -5.74 -18.90
C GLN A 95 10.82 -6.52 -19.35
N ILE A 96 11.02 -7.72 -18.83
CA ILE A 96 12.13 -8.61 -19.22
C ILE A 96 11.95 -9.09 -20.66
N GLU A 97 10.75 -9.49 -21.05
CA GLU A 97 10.43 -9.89 -22.42
C GLU A 97 10.67 -8.76 -23.43
N THR A 98 10.28 -7.53 -23.08
CA THR A 98 10.52 -6.35 -23.92
C THR A 98 12.03 -6.09 -24.08
N ILE A 99 12.83 -6.29 -23.03
CA ILE A 99 14.29 -6.15 -23.09
C ILE A 99 14.94 -7.27 -23.91
N SER A 100 14.40 -8.50 -23.90
CA SER A 100 14.89 -9.56 -24.78
C SER A 100 14.57 -9.32 -26.25
N VAL A 101 13.41 -8.73 -26.58
CA VAL A 101 13.03 -8.40 -27.96
C VAL A 101 13.87 -7.24 -28.53
N ILE A 102 14.20 -6.24 -27.70
CA ILE A 102 15.06 -5.11 -28.12
C ILE A 102 16.51 -5.55 -28.44
N LYS A 103 16.96 -6.72 -27.96
CA LYS A 103 18.28 -7.26 -28.33
C LYS A 103 18.32 -7.89 -29.71
N ASP A 104 17.17 -8.21 -30.30
CA ASP A 104 17.09 -8.89 -31.59
C ASP A 104 16.66 -7.95 -32.74
N GLU A 105 16.17 -6.75 -32.45
CA GLU A 105 15.75 -5.78 -33.47
C GLU A 105 16.41 -4.40 -33.25
N GLU A 106 17.61 -4.22 -33.81
CA GLU A 106 18.10 -2.89 -34.20
C GLU A 106 17.19 -2.36 -35.33
N ASP A 107 16.82 -1.08 -35.25
CA ASP A 107 15.88 -0.34 -36.13
C ASP A 107 14.39 -0.63 -35.92
N ASN A 108 13.78 0.05 -34.94
CA ASN A 108 12.66 0.97 -35.22
C ASN A 108 12.39 1.88 -34.02
N GLN A 109 12.45 3.19 -34.24
CA GLN A 109 11.99 4.20 -33.29
C GLN A 109 10.47 4.06 -33.09
N ILE A 110 10.05 3.76 -31.87
CA ILE A 110 8.65 3.89 -31.47
C ILE A 110 8.54 5.10 -30.56
N ASP A 111 7.93 6.16 -31.09
CA ASP A 111 7.36 7.28 -30.36
C ASP A 111 6.24 6.74 -29.46
N ILE A 112 6.37 6.86 -28.13
CA ILE A 112 5.30 6.48 -27.19
C ILE A 112 4.75 7.73 -26.52
N PHE A 113 3.51 8.01 -26.89
CA PHE A 113 2.62 9.09 -26.48
C PHE A 113 2.61 9.40 -24.98
N GLU A 114 2.68 10.70 -24.68
CA GLU A 114 2.20 11.33 -23.46
C GLU A 114 0.72 10.96 -23.22
N THR A 115 0.41 10.38 -22.07
CA THR A 115 -0.98 10.22 -21.60
C THR A 115 -1.17 11.01 -20.31
N ILE A 116 -2.11 11.96 -20.34
CA ILE A 116 -2.47 12.87 -19.26
C ILE A 116 -3.00 12.06 -18.06
N PRO A 117 -2.51 12.27 -16.82
CA PRO A 117 -2.96 11.51 -15.66
C PRO A 117 -4.30 12.04 -15.15
N ASP A 118 -5.29 11.15 -15.03
CA ASP A 118 -6.59 11.43 -14.42
C ASP A 118 -6.44 11.45 -12.88
N THR A 119 -5.93 12.58 -12.40
CA THR A 119 -5.40 12.85 -11.04
C THR A 119 -6.48 12.95 -9.96
N LYS A 120 -7.77 13.09 -10.32
CA LYS A 120 -8.83 13.37 -9.33
C LYS A 120 -9.26 12.16 -8.50
N ILE A 121 -9.24 10.95 -9.06
CA ILE A 121 -9.72 9.74 -8.35
C ILE A 121 -8.60 9.05 -7.57
N LYS A 122 -7.37 9.06 -8.10
CA LYS A 122 -6.16 8.61 -7.40
C LYS A 122 -5.99 9.35 -6.05
N ASN A 123 -6.18 10.68 -6.08
CA ASN A 123 -6.13 11.49 -4.86
C ASN A 123 -7.19 11.14 -3.82
N GLN A 124 -8.38 10.61 -4.17
CA GLN A 124 -9.42 10.33 -3.16
C GLN A 124 -9.12 9.09 -2.32
N LEU A 125 -8.61 8.01 -2.92
CA LEU A 125 -8.29 6.78 -2.19
C LEU A 125 -7.04 6.95 -1.34
N ASP A 126 -6.02 7.60 -1.90
CA ASP A 126 -4.79 7.89 -1.18
C ASP A 126 -5.08 8.91 -0.04
N TYR A 127 -6.05 9.82 -0.20
CA TYR A 127 -6.52 10.71 0.87
C TYR A 127 -7.32 9.98 1.97
N ILE A 128 -8.14 8.98 1.62
CA ILE A 128 -8.81 8.14 2.62
C ILE A 128 -7.77 7.34 3.41
N GLU A 129 -6.80 6.72 2.74
CA GLU A 129 -5.71 6.00 3.41
C GLU A 129 -4.87 6.95 4.27
N ALA A 130 -4.56 8.15 3.79
CA ALA A 130 -3.87 9.18 4.57
C ALA A 130 -4.64 9.58 5.83
N LYS A 131 -5.97 9.66 5.75
CA LYS A 131 -6.83 9.91 6.90
C LYS A 131 -6.82 8.75 7.90
N GLU A 132 -6.90 7.51 7.41
CA GLU A 132 -6.77 6.31 8.25
C GLU A 132 -5.40 6.24 8.94
N ILE A 133 -4.32 6.57 8.21
CA ILE A 133 -2.96 6.69 8.77
C ILE A 133 -2.98 7.74 9.89
N SER A 134 -3.59 8.92 9.66
CA SER A 134 -3.67 9.95 10.69
C SER A 134 -4.39 9.47 11.96
N GLU A 135 -5.48 8.73 11.84
CA GLU A 135 -6.22 8.21 12.99
C GLU A 135 -5.39 7.15 13.72
N LYS A 136 -4.86 6.18 12.98
CA LYS A 136 -4.09 5.07 13.54
C LYS A 136 -2.79 5.53 14.19
N ILE A 137 -2.11 6.52 13.62
CA ILE A 137 -0.84 7.00 14.18
C ILE A 137 -1.05 7.79 15.47
N LYS A 138 -2.18 8.51 15.61
CA LYS A 138 -2.60 9.20 16.85
C LYS A 138 -2.95 8.20 17.95
N GLU A 139 -3.55 7.07 17.59
CA GLU A 139 -3.83 5.97 18.54
C GLU A 139 -2.56 5.21 18.94
N PHE A 140 -1.62 5.04 18.01
CA PHE A 140 -0.45 4.19 18.18
C PHE A 140 0.73 4.88 18.87
N LEU A 141 0.92 6.18 18.62
CA LEU A 141 2.01 6.96 19.18
C LEU A 141 1.53 7.82 20.35
N SER A 142 2.37 7.95 21.37
CA SER A 142 2.12 8.94 22.43
C SER A 142 2.30 10.35 21.88
N GLU A 143 1.75 11.35 22.57
CA GLU A 143 1.91 12.76 22.19
C GLU A 143 3.39 13.17 22.09
N GLU A 144 4.23 12.70 23.02
CA GLU A 144 5.68 12.91 22.99
C GLU A 144 6.35 12.27 21.75
N ASP A 145 5.90 11.09 21.34
CA ASP A 145 6.41 10.44 20.11
C ASP A 145 5.95 11.18 18.85
N LEU A 146 4.73 11.74 18.86
CA LEU A 146 4.22 12.57 17.77
C LEU A 146 5.03 13.86 17.65
N LYS A 147 5.41 14.51 18.75
CA LYS A 147 6.34 15.67 18.74
C LYS A 147 7.70 15.31 18.14
N VAL A 148 8.22 14.12 18.43
CA VAL A 148 9.45 13.61 17.82
C VAL A 148 9.26 13.33 16.33
N LEU A 149 8.12 12.78 15.91
CA LEU A 149 7.78 12.56 14.51
C LEU A 149 7.73 13.90 13.75
N CYS A 150 7.07 14.90 14.31
CA CYS A 150 7.02 16.25 13.77
C CYS A 150 8.44 16.84 13.63
N HIS A 151 9.27 16.73 14.66
CA HIS A 151 10.65 17.18 14.60
C HIS A 151 11.43 16.58 13.42
N ILE A 152 11.25 15.29 13.11
CA ILE A 152 11.92 14.63 11.97
C ILE A 152 11.53 15.31 10.66
N VAL A 153 10.24 15.55 10.42
CA VAL A 153 9.73 16.12 9.16
C VAL A 153 10.09 17.60 9.00
N PHE A 154 10.08 18.37 10.09
CA PHE A 154 10.45 19.80 10.07
C PHE A 154 11.96 20.03 9.92
N LYS A 155 12.80 19.14 10.47
CA LYS A 155 14.26 19.23 10.34
C LYS A 155 14.69 19.15 8.87
N ASP A 156 14.00 18.34 8.06
CA ASP A 156 14.27 18.23 6.62
C ASP A 156 13.80 19.48 5.83
N LYS A 157 12.97 20.35 6.41
CA LYS A 157 12.42 21.57 5.80
C LYS A 157 13.05 22.88 6.32
N ASN A 158 14.22 22.81 7.00
CA ASN A 158 14.98 23.95 7.53
C ASN A 158 14.31 24.77 8.66
N ASP A 159 13.23 24.29 9.28
CA ASP A 159 12.63 24.95 10.44
C ASP A 159 13.17 24.34 11.74
N LYS A 160 13.81 25.17 12.57
CA LYS A 160 14.56 24.72 13.76
C LYS A 160 13.61 24.21 14.85
N ASN A 161 13.86 22.98 15.32
CA ASN A 161 13.56 22.44 16.66
C ASN A 161 12.19 22.72 17.31
N TYR A 162 11.17 23.04 16.52
CA TYR A 162 9.94 23.67 17.01
C TYR A 162 9.16 22.88 18.09
N CYS A 163 9.31 21.55 18.11
CA CYS A 163 8.56 20.69 19.02
C CYS A 163 9.35 20.19 20.25
N LEU A 164 10.67 20.40 20.32
CA LEU A 164 11.56 19.72 21.30
C LEU A 164 12.61 20.66 21.94
N GLU A 165 12.28 21.95 22.06
CA GLU A 165 13.21 23.01 22.47
C GLU A 165 13.88 22.79 23.84
N ASN A 166 13.26 22.02 24.73
CA ASN A 166 13.75 21.75 26.09
C ASN A 166 14.71 20.54 26.19
N LEU A 167 15.08 19.91 25.08
CA LEU A 167 15.91 18.70 25.06
C LEU A 167 17.30 18.97 24.47
N SER A 168 18.31 18.29 25.02
CA SER A 168 19.65 18.26 24.41
C SER A 168 19.64 17.51 23.07
N GLN A 169 20.58 17.84 22.19
CA GLN A 169 20.71 17.19 20.88
C GLN A 169 20.87 15.66 20.99
N ASP A 170 21.64 15.18 21.98
CA ASP A 170 21.79 13.75 22.25
C ASP A 170 20.49 13.07 22.68
N ALA A 171 19.67 13.76 23.48
CA ALA A 171 18.38 13.26 23.91
C ALA A 171 17.40 13.21 22.72
N ILE A 172 17.41 14.22 21.85
CA ILE A 172 16.63 14.23 20.61
C ILE A 172 17.05 13.07 19.70
N TYR A 173 18.35 12.89 19.48
CA TYR A 173 18.89 11.81 18.65
C TYR A 173 18.42 10.43 19.12
N LYS A 174 18.56 10.13 20.43
CA LYS A 174 18.12 8.85 21.01
C LYS A 174 16.61 8.63 20.85
N ARG A 175 15.80 9.68 21.02
CA ARG A 175 14.35 9.61 20.84
C ARG A 175 13.97 9.35 19.38
N VAL A 176 14.63 10.00 18.43
CA VAL A 176 14.44 9.79 16.99
C VAL A 176 14.81 8.36 16.59
N GLU A 177 15.97 7.86 17.03
CA GLU A 177 16.37 6.47 16.73
C GLU A 177 15.35 5.47 17.27
N ARG A 178 14.91 5.64 18.52
CA ARG A 178 13.90 4.76 19.14
C ARG A 178 12.58 4.80 18.37
N LEU A 179 12.11 5.99 18.01
CA LEU A 179 10.88 6.16 17.23
C LEU A 179 10.97 5.44 15.89
N LYS A 180 12.05 5.64 15.14
CA LYS A 180 12.28 5.02 13.83
C LYS A 180 12.35 3.50 13.94
N LYS A 181 13.26 2.99 14.77
CA LYS A 181 13.58 1.56 14.83
C LYS A 181 12.46 0.72 15.44
N GLU A 182 11.84 1.20 16.51
CA GLU A 182 10.92 0.36 17.31
C GLU A 182 9.45 0.62 16.98
N LYS A 183 9.07 1.88 16.80
CA LYS A 183 7.66 2.27 16.71
C LYS A 183 7.20 2.39 15.28
N LEU A 184 7.90 3.13 14.43
CA LEU A 184 7.52 3.31 13.03
C LEU A 184 7.68 2.02 12.24
N THR A 185 8.78 1.27 12.41
CA THR A 185 8.93 -0.06 11.79
C THR A 185 7.77 -1.00 12.15
N LYS A 186 7.36 -1.00 13.42
CA LYS A 186 6.23 -1.81 13.90
C LYS A 186 4.88 -1.31 13.37
N PHE A 187 4.70 0.01 13.29
CA PHE A 187 3.49 0.60 12.72
C PHE A 187 3.34 0.21 11.24
N VAL A 188 4.41 0.35 10.46
CA VAL A 188 4.44 -0.03 9.04
C VAL A 188 4.18 -1.54 8.88
N SER A 189 4.77 -2.38 9.73
CA SER A 189 4.57 -3.84 9.62
C SER A 189 3.17 -4.31 10.02
N ILE A 190 2.49 -3.62 10.95
CA ILE A 190 1.12 -3.95 11.37
C ILE A 190 0.10 -3.53 10.31
N TYR A 191 0.20 -2.29 9.83
CA TYR A 191 -0.85 -1.70 9.00
C TYR A 191 -0.59 -1.78 7.50
N ASN A 192 0.69 -1.86 7.09
CA ASN A 192 1.12 -2.07 5.71
C ASN A 192 0.46 -1.13 4.69
N PHE A 193 0.31 0.14 5.07
CA PHE A 193 -0.24 1.19 4.22
C PHE A 193 0.66 1.44 2.99
N SER A 194 0.06 1.97 1.93
CA SER A 194 0.80 2.31 0.71
C SER A 194 1.77 3.48 0.90
N TYR A 195 2.80 3.54 0.06
CA TYR A 195 3.71 4.68 0.01
C TYR A 195 2.98 5.98 -0.34
N ASP A 196 2.10 5.96 -1.35
CA ASP A 196 1.33 7.12 -1.80
C ASP A 196 0.41 7.67 -0.69
N GLY A 197 -0.26 6.78 0.08
CA GLY A 197 -1.05 7.16 1.25
C GLY A 197 -0.21 7.75 2.39
N PHE A 198 0.98 7.20 2.65
CA PHE A 198 1.92 7.77 3.62
C PHE A 198 2.44 9.15 3.21
N GLN A 199 2.73 9.33 1.91
CA GLN A 199 3.19 10.60 1.37
C GLN A 199 2.10 11.67 1.53
N LEU A 200 0.86 11.38 1.14
CA LEU A 200 -0.27 12.29 1.37
C LEU A 200 -0.55 12.53 2.85
N PHE A 201 -0.39 11.52 3.72
CA PHE A 201 -0.49 11.73 5.16
C PHE A 201 0.53 12.77 5.66
N ILE A 202 1.79 12.66 5.23
CA ILE A 202 2.84 13.60 5.61
C ILE A 202 2.48 15.02 5.14
N ASP A 203 2.11 15.14 3.87
CA ASP A 203 1.91 16.44 3.22
C ASP A 203 0.62 17.14 3.69
N GLU A 204 -0.49 16.41 3.80
CA GLU A 204 -1.81 16.99 4.06
C GLU A 204 -2.22 16.96 5.54
N PHE A 205 -1.84 15.94 6.32
CA PHE A 205 -2.40 15.74 7.68
C PHE A 205 -1.36 15.93 8.79
N LEU A 206 -0.18 15.32 8.66
CA LEU A 206 0.87 15.38 9.68
C LEU A 206 1.33 16.82 9.86
N MET A 207 1.67 17.50 8.77
CA MET A 207 2.14 18.87 8.81
C MET A 207 1.04 19.87 9.19
N SER A 208 -0.16 19.73 8.63
CA SER A 208 -1.21 20.75 8.76
C SER A 208 -2.07 20.60 10.03
N GLU A 209 -2.35 19.36 10.48
CA GLU A 209 -3.27 19.11 11.58
C GLU A 209 -2.59 18.66 12.87
N ILE A 210 -1.54 17.84 12.77
CA ILE A 210 -0.89 17.25 13.95
C ILE A 210 0.20 18.17 14.46
N CYS A 211 1.21 18.43 13.63
CA CYS A 211 2.40 19.15 14.08
C CYS A 211 2.12 20.61 14.37
N LYS A 212 1.22 21.25 13.62
CA LYS A 212 0.73 22.59 13.97
C LYS A 212 0.08 22.62 15.35
N LYS A 213 -0.75 21.65 15.72
CA LYS A 213 -1.43 21.65 17.05
C LYS A 213 -0.51 21.30 18.22
N LEU A 214 0.52 20.49 17.96
CA LEU A 214 1.38 19.98 19.03
C LEU A 214 2.62 20.84 19.26
N CYS A 215 2.96 21.71 18.31
CA CYS A 215 4.18 22.50 18.35
C CYS A 215 3.96 24.01 18.25
N LEU A 216 2.82 24.51 17.69
CA LEU A 216 2.37 25.91 17.83
C LEU A 216 1.47 26.05 19.06
#